data_AF-T1AK78-F1
#
_entry.id   AF-T1AK78-F1
#
_cell.length_a   1.000
_cell.length_b   1.000
_cell.length_c   1.000
_cell.angle_alpha   90.00
_cell.angle_beta   90.00
_cell.angle_gamma   90.00
#
_symmetry.space_group_name_H-M   'P 1'
#
loop_
_entity.id
_entity.type
_entity.pdbx_description
1 polymer ?
#
loop_
_entity_poly.entity_id
_entity_poly.type
_entity_poly.pdbx_seq_one_letter_code
_entity_poly.pdbx_strand_id
1 'polypeptide(L)'
;SHALAIHIKNDLGIDYNLQIGHLDDANMAKIEQAVKDATDSKIPSYLFNRRMEMQSGKDMHLVGTDLIVKVKQDIDGDIKLMSWRGIRHRTNQKVRGQRTRSTGRTGTTIGVMKKSAKQAQAAAGKPAEKK
;
A
#
# COMPACT_ATOMS: atom_id res chain seq x y z
N SER A 1 -1.06 10.37 -4.92
CA SER A 1 -2.16 10.79 -5.81
C SER A 1 -1.74 12.04 -6.57
N HIS A 2 -1.36 11.89 -7.84
CA HIS A 2 -0.81 12.99 -8.67
C HIS A 2 -1.78 14.18 -8.82
N ALA A 3 -3.09 13.91 -9.02
CA ALA A 3 -4.10 14.95 -9.18
C ALA A 3 -4.30 15.83 -7.92
N LEU A 4 -4.29 15.21 -6.74
CA LEU A 4 -4.42 15.93 -5.47
C LEU A 4 -3.20 16.85 -5.22
N ALA A 5 -2.00 16.38 -5.56
CA ALA A 5 -0.79 17.20 -5.46
C ALA A 5 -0.86 18.45 -6.35
N ILE A 6 -1.37 18.32 -7.59
CA ILE A 6 -1.58 19.47 -8.49
C ILE A 6 -2.60 20.46 -7.89
N HIS A 7 -3.68 19.95 -7.30
CA HIS A 7 -4.70 20.81 -6.69
C HIS A 7 -4.13 21.61 -5.51
N ILE A 8 -3.47 20.94 -4.57
CA ILE A 8 -2.83 21.59 -3.41
C ILE A 8 -1.80 22.62 -3.87
N LYS A 9 -1.01 22.30 -4.90
CA LYS A 9 -0.05 23.22 -5.50
C LYS A 9 -0.72 24.48 -6.05
N ASN A 10 -1.83 24.33 -6.79
CA ASN A 10 -2.56 25.48 -7.33
C ASN A 10 -3.21 26.32 -6.21
N ASP A 11 -3.71 25.68 -5.15
CA ASP A 11 -4.31 26.38 -4.00
C ASP A 11 -3.25 27.17 -3.20
N LEU A 12 -2.05 26.62 -3.05
CA LEU A 12 -0.94 27.26 -2.33
C LEU A 12 -0.09 28.20 -3.19
N GLY A 13 -0.31 28.24 -4.52
CA GLY A 13 0.42 29.12 -5.44
C GLY A 13 1.91 28.78 -5.59
N ILE A 14 2.30 27.52 -5.38
CA ILE A 14 3.70 27.08 -5.46
C ILE A 14 4.09 26.79 -6.91
N ASP A 15 5.30 27.15 -7.35
CA ASP A 15 5.78 26.83 -8.69
C ASP A 15 6.01 25.31 -8.86
N TYR A 16 5.58 24.76 -10.00
CA TYR A 16 5.74 23.35 -10.34
C TYR A 16 7.18 23.02 -10.76
N ASN A 17 7.88 23.98 -11.34
CA ASN A 17 9.24 23.76 -11.86
C ASN A 17 10.31 23.87 -10.77
N LEU A 18 9.93 24.36 -9.59
CA LEU A 18 10.83 24.44 -8.45
C LEU A 18 11.24 23.04 -8.00
N GLN A 19 12.53 22.84 -7.81
CA GLN A 19 13.03 21.57 -7.27
C GLN A 19 12.67 21.45 -5.79
N ILE A 20 12.35 20.23 -5.36
CA ILE A 20 11.89 19.93 -3.99
C ILE A 20 12.88 20.43 -2.92
N GLY A 21 14.18 20.43 -3.21
CA GLY A 21 15.22 20.89 -2.27
C GLY A 21 15.31 22.41 -2.08
N HIS A 22 14.63 23.22 -2.89
CA HIS A 22 14.59 24.68 -2.78
C HIS A 22 13.28 25.20 -2.15
N LEU A 23 12.52 24.31 -1.52
CA LEU A 23 11.26 24.68 -0.88
C LEU A 23 11.53 25.29 0.51
N ASP A 24 11.02 26.49 0.77
CA ASP A 24 11.07 27.09 2.10
C ASP A 24 10.31 26.26 3.13
N ASP A 25 10.81 26.22 4.37
CA ASP A 25 10.17 25.52 5.49
C ASP A 25 8.74 26.01 5.75
N ALA A 26 8.47 27.29 5.51
CA ALA A 26 7.14 27.87 5.61
C ALA A 26 6.16 27.27 4.58
N ASN A 27 6.62 27.00 3.36
CA ASN A 27 5.82 26.36 2.33
C ASN A 27 5.64 24.86 2.62
N MET A 28 6.66 24.22 3.20
CA MET A 28 6.57 22.83 3.65
C MET A 28 5.50 22.64 4.74
N ALA A 29 5.48 23.51 5.76
CA ALA A 29 4.47 23.48 6.82
C ALA A 29 3.04 23.68 6.29
N LYS A 30 2.86 24.57 5.30
CA LYS A 30 1.56 24.76 4.64
C LYS A 30 1.11 23.51 3.87
N ILE A 31 2.01 22.84 3.17
CA ILE A 31 1.71 21.58 2.48
C ILE A 31 1.30 20.51 3.48
N GLU A 32 2.02 20.37 4.59
CA GLU A 32 1.67 19.41 5.63
C GLU A 32 0.28 19.65 6.22
N GLN A 33 -0.05 20.91 6.50
CA GLN A 33 -1.38 21.29 6.98
C GLN A 33 -2.45 20.99 5.93
N ALA A 34 -2.22 21.35 4.66
CA ALA A 34 -3.15 21.08 3.57
C ALA A 34 -3.39 19.58 3.34
N VAL A 35 -2.39 18.73 3.63
CA VAL A 35 -2.52 17.28 3.51
C VAL A 35 -3.25 16.66 4.71
N LYS A 36 -3.01 17.17 5.93
CA LYS A 36 -3.67 16.71 7.17
C LYS A 36 -5.15 17.11 7.19
N ASP A 37 -5.44 18.38 6.88
CA ASP A 37 -6.77 18.97 6.91
C ASP A 37 -7.31 19.18 5.49
N ALA A 38 -7.17 18.15 4.65
CA ALA A 38 -7.56 18.20 3.25
C ALA A 38 -9.06 18.51 3.04
N THR A 39 -9.89 18.28 4.06
CA THR A 39 -11.33 18.61 4.10
C THR A 39 -11.63 20.11 4.19
N ASP A 40 -10.74 20.89 4.80
CA ASP A 40 -10.96 22.34 4.99
C ASP A 40 -10.48 23.15 3.79
N SER A 41 -9.58 22.54 3.01
CA SER A 41 -9.16 23.04 1.71
C SER A 41 -10.29 22.85 0.69
N LYS A 42 -10.37 23.71 -0.33
CA LYS A 42 -11.39 23.68 -1.41
C LYS A 42 -11.22 22.47 -2.35
N ILE A 43 -10.83 21.32 -1.84
CA ILE A 43 -10.54 20.11 -2.58
C ILE A 43 -11.86 19.36 -2.82
N PRO A 44 -12.21 19.04 -4.08
CA PRO A 44 -13.37 18.21 -4.37
C PRO A 44 -13.30 16.84 -3.70
N SER A 45 -14.43 16.37 -3.17
CA SER A 45 -14.51 15.11 -2.42
C SER A 45 -13.98 13.89 -3.16
N TYR A 46 -14.15 13.83 -4.48
CA TYR A 46 -13.69 12.72 -5.33
C TYR A 46 -12.15 12.56 -5.37
N LEU A 47 -11.38 13.56 -4.95
CA LEU A 47 -9.92 13.46 -4.86
C LEU A 47 -9.44 12.80 -3.56
N PHE A 48 -10.32 12.62 -2.58
CA PHE A 48 -9.96 11.96 -1.32
C PHE A 48 -9.83 10.44 -1.48
N ASN A 49 -8.85 9.86 -0.78
CA ASN A 49 -8.56 8.43 -0.84
C ASN A 49 -9.70 7.60 -0.23
N ARG A 50 -10.40 8.13 0.77
CA ARG A 50 -11.50 7.46 1.46
C ARG A 50 -12.69 8.41 1.57
N ARG A 51 -13.75 8.11 0.82
CA ARG A 51 -15.02 8.85 0.88
C ARG A 51 -16.05 8.09 1.68
N MET A 52 -16.96 8.82 2.34
CA MET A 52 -18.08 8.31 3.14
C MET A 52 -17.65 7.16 4.05
N GLU A 53 -16.81 7.47 5.03
CA GLU A 53 -16.35 6.45 5.96
C GLU A 53 -17.51 5.90 6.80
N MET A 54 -17.52 4.58 7.02
CA MET A 54 -18.66 3.86 7.62
C MET A 54 -19.06 4.35 9.02
N GLN A 55 -18.11 4.82 9.84
CA GLN A 55 -18.37 5.22 11.23
C GLN A 55 -18.66 6.71 11.35
N SER A 56 -17.85 7.55 10.70
CA SER A 56 -17.92 9.00 10.80
C SER A 56 -18.79 9.65 9.73
N GLY A 57 -19.05 8.97 8.60
CA GLY A 57 -19.75 9.53 7.44
C GLY A 57 -19.00 10.63 6.68
N LYS A 58 -17.83 11.05 7.16
CA LYS A 58 -17.01 12.11 6.56
C LYS A 58 -16.09 11.54 5.48
N ASP A 59 -15.73 12.41 4.55
CA ASP A 59 -14.64 12.14 3.61
C ASP A 59 -13.30 12.45 4.28
N MET A 60 -12.31 11.58 4.06
CA MET A 60 -11.01 11.67 4.73
C MET A 60 -9.86 11.36 3.77
N HIS A 61 -8.75 12.06 3.97
CA HIS A 61 -7.48 11.77 3.31
C HIS A 61 -6.51 11.15 4.33
N LEU A 62 -6.32 9.83 4.27
CA LEU A 62 -5.41 9.11 5.15
C LEU A 62 -4.00 9.02 4.55
N VAL A 63 -2.98 9.20 5.38
CA VAL A 63 -1.57 9.22 4.97
C VAL A 63 -0.74 8.27 5.86
N GLY A 64 0.30 7.66 5.28
CA GLY A 64 1.30 6.89 6.02
C GLY A 64 0.72 5.72 6.81
N THR A 65 0.91 5.74 8.13
CA THR A 65 0.51 4.68 9.07
C THR A 65 -0.99 4.53 9.19
N ASP A 66 -1.73 5.65 9.15
CA ASP A 66 -3.18 5.66 9.38
C ASP A 66 -3.91 4.92 8.26
N LEU A 67 -3.40 5.05 7.03
CA LEU A 67 -3.89 4.30 5.88
C LEU A 67 -3.72 2.79 6.08
N ILE A 68 -2.56 2.35 6.55
CA ILE A 68 -2.26 0.93 6.78
C ILE A 68 -3.18 0.35 7.87
N VAL A 69 -3.30 1.08 8.99
CA VAL A 69 -4.16 0.68 10.11
C VAL A 69 -5.61 0.59 9.64
N LYS A 70 -6.10 1.57 8.87
CA LYS A 70 -7.49 1.56 8.40
C LYS A 70 -7.77 0.43 7.41
N VAL A 71 -6.87 0.17 6.47
CA VAL A 71 -7.00 -0.96 5.54
C VAL A 71 -7.00 -2.29 6.30
N LYS A 72 -6.17 -2.42 7.34
CA LYS A 72 -6.18 -3.61 8.19
C LYS A 72 -7.50 -3.77 8.93
N GLN A 73 -8.03 -2.70 9.52
CA GLN A 73 -9.33 -2.72 10.21
C GLN A 73 -10.46 -3.14 9.27
N ASP A 74 -10.49 -2.63 8.03
CA ASP A 74 -11.48 -3.02 7.02
C ASP A 74 -11.38 -4.52 6.68
N ILE A 75 -10.16 -5.03 6.46
CA ILE A 75 -9.91 -6.45 6.16
C ILE A 75 -10.28 -7.34 7.34
N ASP A 76 -9.94 -6.95 8.57
CA ASP A 76 -10.27 -7.70 9.78
C ASP A 76 -11.80 -7.74 9.98
N GLY A 77 -12.51 -6.66 9.64
CA GLY A 77 -13.98 -6.62 9.61
C GLY A 77 -14.56 -7.62 8.61
N ASP A 78 -14.03 -7.65 7.38
CA ASP A 78 -14.41 -8.61 6.34
C ASP A 78 -14.19 -10.07 6.76
N ILE A 79 -13.07 -10.35 7.43
CA ILE A 79 -12.74 -11.68 7.96
C ILE A 79 -13.72 -12.09 9.06
N LYS A 80 -14.05 -11.18 9.98
CA LYS A 80 -15.01 -11.44 11.07
C LYS A 80 -16.42 -11.70 10.54
N LEU A 81 -16.84 -10.96 9.51
CA LEU A 81 -18.12 -11.15 8.83
C LEU A 81 -18.18 -12.41 7.95
N MET A 82 -17.04 -13.10 7.77
CA MET A 82 -16.92 -14.25 6.86
C MET A 82 -17.36 -13.92 5.43
N SER A 83 -17.14 -12.68 4.98
CA SER A 83 -17.44 -12.27 3.61
C SER A 83 -16.52 -13.01 2.62
N TRP A 84 -16.93 -13.15 1.37
CA TRP A 84 -16.08 -13.78 0.34
C TRP A 84 -14.71 -13.11 0.24
N ARG A 85 -14.68 -11.77 0.30
CA ARG A 85 -13.45 -10.99 0.35
C ARG A 85 -12.61 -11.31 1.59
N GLY A 86 -13.24 -11.41 2.76
CA GLY A 86 -12.60 -11.82 4.01
C GLY A 86 -11.96 -13.21 3.94
N ILE A 87 -12.68 -14.20 3.44
CA ILE A 87 -12.17 -15.58 3.26
C ILE A 87 -10.95 -15.59 2.33
N ARG A 88 -10.99 -14.79 1.24
CA ARG A 88 -9.86 -14.67 0.30
C ARG A 88 -8.65 -14.01 0.96
N HIS A 89 -8.84 -12.96 1.76
CA HIS A 89 -7.77 -12.35 2.55
C HIS A 89 -7.19 -13.31 3.59
N ARG A 90 -8.03 -14.06 4.32
CA ARG A 90 -7.60 -15.07 5.29
C ARG A 90 -6.76 -16.18 4.65
N THR A 91 -7.11 -16.61 3.45
CA THR A 91 -6.41 -17.67 2.69
C THR A 91 -5.27 -17.14 1.82
N ASN A 92 -4.95 -15.84 1.89
CA ASN A 92 -3.97 -15.15 1.05
C ASN A 92 -4.17 -15.36 -0.46
N GLN A 93 -5.43 -15.47 -0.88
CA GLN A 93 -5.81 -15.55 -2.28
C GLN A 93 -6.20 -14.17 -2.82
N LYS A 94 -5.96 -13.95 -4.12
CA LYS A 94 -6.32 -12.70 -4.79
C LYS A 94 -7.84 -12.49 -4.79
N VAL A 95 -8.33 -11.27 -4.54
CA VAL A 95 -9.77 -11.03 -4.30
C VAL A 95 -10.60 -10.84 -5.57
N ARG A 96 -10.09 -10.15 -6.59
CA ARG A 96 -10.87 -9.64 -7.74
C ARG A 96 -10.90 -10.61 -8.94
N GLY A 97 -11.63 -11.71 -8.83
CA GLY A 97 -12.01 -12.54 -10.00
C GLY A 97 -10.86 -13.24 -10.74
N GLN A 98 -9.66 -13.26 -10.16
CA GLN A 98 -8.51 -13.84 -10.83
C GLN A 98 -8.54 -15.38 -10.79
N ARG A 99 -8.25 -16.01 -11.94
CA ARG A 99 -8.09 -17.46 -12.06
C ARG A 99 -6.79 -17.91 -11.35
N THR A 100 -6.94 -18.65 -10.27
CA THR A 100 -5.82 -19.14 -9.44
C THR A 100 -5.20 -20.44 -9.95
N ARG A 101 -5.72 -21.04 -11.04
CA ARG A 101 -5.18 -22.27 -11.63
C ARG A 101 -3.71 -22.14 -12.04
N SER A 102 -3.36 -21.05 -12.73
CA SER A 102 -2.01 -20.81 -13.26
C SER A 102 -1.35 -19.55 -12.72
N THR A 103 -2.11 -18.59 -12.19
CA THR A 103 -1.61 -17.26 -11.83
C THR A 103 -1.52 -17.07 -10.33
N GLY A 104 -0.45 -16.42 -9.86
CA GLY A 104 -0.24 -16.18 -8.43
C GLY A 104 0.28 -17.41 -7.67
N ARG A 105 0.96 -18.33 -8.37
CA ARG A 105 1.68 -19.42 -7.72
C ARG A 105 2.87 -18.84 -6.97
N THR A 106 2.87 -19.01 -5.66
CA THR A 106 3.99 -18.70 -4.78
C THR A 106 4.69 -20.01 -4.42
N GLY A 107 5.98 -20.10 -4.74
CA GLY A 107 6.78 -21.33 -4.58
C GLY A 107 7.74 -21.52 -5.76
N THR A 108 8.87 -22.18 -5.50
CA THR A 108 9.84 -22.53 -6.54
C THR A 108 9.18 -23.43 -7.57
N THR A 109 9.39 -23.16 -8.86
CA THR A 109 8.99 -24.07 -9.94
C THR A 109 9.55 -25.46 -9.62
N ILE A 110 8.69 -26.48 -9.61
CA ILE A 110 9.13 -27.88 -9.59
C ILE A 110 9.73 -28.15 -10.98
N GLY A 111 10.95 -27.70 -11.19
CA GLY A 111 11.78 -28.10 -12.32
C GLY A 111 12.40 -29.46 -12.05
N VAL A 112 12.76 -30.18 -13.10
CA VAL A 112 13.53 -31.42 -12.98
C VAL A 112 14.95 -31.06 -12.55
N MET A 113 15.28 -31.26 -11.28
CA MET A 113 16.67 -31.18 -10.82
C MET A 113 17.41 -32.45 -11.23
N LYS A 114 18.41 -32.33 -12.12
CA LYS A 114 19.32 -33.45 -12.42
C LYS A 114 20.05 -33.88 -11.14
N LYS A 115 20.17 -35.19 -10.91
CA LYS A 115 20.71 -35.80 -9.68
C LYS A 115 22.07 -35.25 -9.25
N SER A 116 22.91 -34.83 -10.21
CA SER A 116 24.23 -34.23 -9.95
C SER A 116 24.18 -32.86 -9.26
N ALA A 117 23.17 -32.03 -9.57
CA ALA A 117 23.02 -30.71 -8.94
C ALA A 117 22.60 -30.81 -7.46
N LYS A 118 21.88 -31.86 -7.09
CA LYS A 118 21.44 -32.13 -5.70
C LYS A 118 22.61 -32.53 -4.79
N GLN A 119 23.60 -33.25 -5.33
CA GLN A 119 24.80 -33.65 -4.57
C GLN A 119 25.76 -32.47 -4.34
N ALA A 120 25.89 -31.55 -5.30
CA ALA A 120 26.71 -30.35 -5.14
C ALA A 120 26.16 -29.38 -4.07
N GLN A 121 24.85 -29.23 -3.97
CA GLN A 121 24.22 -28.39 -2.95
C GLN A 121 24.26 -29.02 -1.54
N ALA A 122 24.17 -30.35 -1.45
CA ALA A 122 24.34 -31.06 -0.17
C ALA A 122 25.77 -30.98 0.38
N ALA A 123 26.78 -30.85 -0.49
CA ALA A 123 28.18 -30.68 -0.10
C ALA A 123 28.48 -29.24 0.39
N ALA A 124 27.76 -28.23 -0.10
CA ALA A 124 27.96 -26.83 0.29
C ALA A 124 27.25 -26.41 1.59
N GLY A 125 26.37 -27.26 2.14
CA GLY A 125 25.52 -26.93 3.30
C GLY A 125 26.02 -27.39 4.68
N LYS A 126 27.24 -27.92 4.81
CA LYS A 126 27.82 -28.26 6.13
C LYS A 126 28.63 -27.06 6.66
N PRO A 127 28.19 -26.37 7.73
CA PRO A 127 29.04 -25.38 8.39
C PRO A 127 30.20 -26.08 9.09
N ALA A 128 31.41 -25.57 8.88
CA ALA A 128 32.61 -26.02 9.57
C ALA A 128 32.47 -25.77 11.08
N GLU A 129 32.45 -26.86 11.85
CA GLU A 129 32.45 -26.89 13.30
C GLU A 129 33.78 -26.31 13.80
N LYS A 130 33.75 -25.13 14.43
CA LYS A 130 34.92 -24.50 15.07
C LYS A 130 35.16 -25.16 16.44
N LYS A 131 36.31 -25.82 16.58
CA LYS A 131 36.97 -26.06 17.88
C LYS A 131 37.71 -24.80 18.33
#